data_AF-A0A932WTT8-F1
#
_entry.id   AF-A0A932WTT8-F1
#
_cell.length_a   1.000
_cell.length_b   1.000
_cell.length_c   1.000
_cell.angle_alpha   90.00
_cell.angle_beta   90.00
_cell.angle_gamma   90.00
#
_symmetry.space_group_name_H-M   'P 1'
#
loop_
_entity.id
_entity.type
_entity.pdbx_description
1 polymer ?
#
loop_
_entity_poly.entity_id
_entity_poly.type
_entity_poly.pdbx_seq_one_letter_code
_entity_poly.pdbx_strand_id
1 'polypeptide(L)'
;MIRIFLTILSSILLCTTILAQAPKSQEQQELEKERLRLRKEIEQTQQLLEQTKKTTKVNLSELGAINHKLRLQEKVITNINKDINLLNKNIVKSQRDVRKLSLLLDTLKQEYSKSMVYSYKNRSNSDFLNFIFSASNFNDAIKRITYLRSYRNYREMQGDNISRTQTLLKGRINELGENKQEKSVVLETQSKEVNVLADQHHPTLLQMPVLRKTEVVYPGL
;
A
#
# COMPACT_ATOMS: atom_id res chain seq x y z
N MET A 1 -17.45 -78.87 78.49
CA MET A 1 -16.73 -77.67 78.99
C MET A 1 -16.03 -76.87 77.87
N ILE A 2 -15.46 -77.51 76.83
CA ILE A 2 -14.79 -76.81 75.70
C ILE A 2 -15.74 -75.98 74.80
N ARG A 3 -17.00 -76.38 74.62
CA ARG A 3 -17.97 -75.63 73.78
C ARG A 3 -18.41 -74.29 74.37
N ILE A 4 -18.42 -74.15 75.70
CA ILE A 4 -18.83 -72.92 76.39
C ILE A 4 -17.69 -71.88 76.35
N PHE A 5 -16.43 -72.34 76.38
CA PHE A 5 -15.27 -71.45 76.29
C PHE A 5 -15.11 -70.86 74.87
N LEU A 6 -15.46 -71.63 73.83
CA LEU A 6 -15.42 -71.16 72.43
C LEU A 6 -16.50 -70.10 72.13
N THR A 7 -17.68 -70.22 72.74
CA THR A 7 -18.76 -69.23 72.58
C THR A 7 -18.46 -67.92 73.31
N ILE A 8 -17.78 -67.96 74.46
CA ILE A 8 -17.37 -66.76 75.20
C ILE A 8 -16.23 -66.04 74.47
N LEU A 9 -15.27 -66.78 73.89
CA LEU A 9 -14.18 -66.21 73.10
C LEU A 9 -14.67 -65.60 71.77
N SER A 10 -15.67 -66.23 71.12
CA SER A 10 -16.34 -65.68 69.95
C SER A 10 -17.17 -64.42 70.27
N SER A 11 -17.77 -64.34 71.46
CA SER A 11 -18.54 -63.16 71.90
C SER A 11 -17.64 -61.97 72.25
N ILE A 12 -16.43 -62.22 72.75
CA ILE A 12 -15.45 -61.16 73.06
C ILE A 12 -14.81 -60.60 71.78
N LEU A 13 -14.58 -61.43 70.75
CA LEU A 13 -14.01 -60.97 69.47
C LEU A 13 -15.02 -60.17 68.62
N LEU A 14 -16.32 -60.42 68.78
CA LEU A 14 -17.36 -59.63 68.10
C LEU A 14 -17.58 -58.26 68.75
N CYS A 15 -17.25 -58.11 70.04
CA CYS A 15 -17.45 -56.86 70.79
C CYS A 15 -16.34 -55.82 70.53
N THR A 16 -15.13 -56.23 70.12
CA THR A 16 -14.01 -55.30 69.85
C THR A 16 -14.07 -54.64 68.46
N THR A 17 -14.91 -55.13 67.54
CA THR A 17 -15.07 -54.55 66.20
C THR A 17 -16.13 -53.44 66.13
N ILE A 18 -16.98 -53.31 67.15
CA ILE A 18 -18.10 -52.33 67.17
C ILE A 18 -17.69 -50.97 67.75
N LEU A 19 -16.59 -50.88 68.53
CA LEU A 19 -16.16 -49.61 69.15
C LEU A 19 -15.27 -48.71 68.28
N ALA A 20 -14.96 -49.09 67.04
CA ALA A 20 -14.12 -48.28 66.14
C ALA A 20 -14.89 -47.23 65.31
N GLN A 21 -16.19 -47.07 65.52
CA GLN A 21 -17.03 -46.11 64.79
C GLN A 21 -17.62 -45.06 65.76
N ALA A 22 -16.79 -44.18 66.28
CA ALA A 22 -17.28 -42.97 66.92
C ALA A 22 -17.96 -42.08 65.85
N PRO A 23 -19.21 -41.62 66.05
CA PRO A 23 -19.85 -40.69 65.12
C PRO A 23 -19.01 -39.42 65.04
N LYS A 24 -18.59 -39.02 63.83
CA LYS A 24 -17.93 -37.71 63.59
C LYS A 24 -18.80 -36.62 64.24
N SER A 25 -18.20 -35.74 65.02
CA SER A 25 -18.92 -34.62 65.64
C SER A 25 -19.54 -33.73 64.55
N GLN A 26 -20.67 -33.07 64.84
CA GLN A 26 -21.33 -32.14 63.90
C GLN A 26 -20.36 -31.09 63.34
N GLU A 27 -19.46 -30.60 64.19
CA GLU A 27 -18.40 -29.65 63.83
C GLU A 27 -17.41 -30.22 62.79
N GLN A 28 -17.03 -31.49 62.89
CA GLN A 28 -16.16 -32.15 61.90
C GLN A 28 -16.85 -32.31 60.54
N GLN A 29 -18.17 -32.55 60.51
CA GLN A 29 -18.94 -32.65 59.27
C GLN A 29 -19.13 -31.29 58.60
N GLU A 30 -19.31 -30.22 59.37
CA GLU A 30 -19.38 -28.85 58.86
C GLU A 30 -18.03 -28.39 58.29
N LEU A 31 -16.93 -28.65 59.00
CA LEU A 31 -15.57 -28.40 58.50
C LEU A 31 -15.27 -29.17 57.21
N GLU A 32 -15.78 -30.40 57.07
CA GLU A 32 -15.62 -31.21 55.86
C GLU A 32 -16.43 -30.64 54.68
N LYS A 33 -17.66 -30.16 54.93
CA LYS A 33 -18.48 -29.46 53.92
C LYS A 33 -17.85 -28.14 53.49
N GLU A 34 -17.34 -27.37 54.43
CA GLU A 34 -16.67 -26.10 54.15
C GLU A 34 -15.37 -26.32 53.37
N ARG A 35 -14.58 -27.33 53.74
CA ARG A 35 -13.41 -27.76 52.97
C ARG A 35 -13.76 -28.16 51.53
N LEU A 36 -14.86 -28.87 51.31
CA LEU A 36 -15.33 -29.22 49.97
C LEU A 36 -15.79 -27.99 49.17
N ARG A 37 -16.49 -27.04 49.82
CA ARG A 37 -16.90 -25.77 49.20
C ARG A 37 -15.68 -24.95 48.76
N LEU A 38 -14.72 -24.76 49.66
CA LEU A 38 -13.48 -24.03 49.39
C LEU A 38 -12.66 -24.68 48.27
N ARG A 39 -12.59 -26.01 48.22
CA ARG A 39 -11.93 -26.72 47.10
C ARG A 39 -12.60 -26.44 45.75
N LYS A 40 -13.93 -26.45 45.71
CA LYS A 40 -14.69 -26.14 44.50
C LYS A 40 -14.46 -24.69 44.04
N GLU A 41 -14.41 -23.76 44.98
CA GLU A 41 -14.17 -22.33 44.71
C GLU A 41 -12.75 -22.07 44.19
N ILE A 42 -11.73 -22.77 44.74
CA ILE A 42 -10.36 -22.76 44.23
C ILE A 42 -10.30 -23.30 42.80
N GLU A 43 -10.98 -24.40 42.51
CA GLU A 43 -11.00 -25.00 41.17
C GLU A 43 -11.66 -24.06 40.15
N GLN A 44 -12.80 -23.44 40.49
CA GLN A 44 -13.47 -22.44 39.66
C GLN A 44 -12.59 -21.22 39.42
N THR A 45 -11.88 -20.75 40.45
CA THR A 45 -10.94 -19.63 40.35
C THR A 45 -9.77 -19.97 39.43
N GLN A 46 -9.22 -21.18 39.54
CA GLN A 46 -8.15 -21.65 38.66
C GLN A 46 -8.61 -21.74 37.20
N GLN A 47 -9.82 -22.25 36.96
CA GLN A 47 -10.41 -22.28 35.61
C GLN A 47 -10.59 -20.87 35.04
N LEU A 48 -11.08 -19.92 35.83
CA LEU A 48 -11.24 -18.53 35.43
C LEU A 48 -9.89 -17.86 35.15
N LEU A 49 -8.87 -18.13 35.97
CA LEU A 49 -7.51 -17.62 35.77
C LEU A 49 -6.89 -18.15 34.48
N GLU A 50 -7.04 -19.44 34.20
CA GLU A 50 -6.54 -20.05 32.97
C GLU A 50 -7.30 -19.56 31.73
N GLN A 51 -8.63 -19.36 31.82
CA GLN A 51 -9.42 -18.72 30.77
C GLN A 51 -8.98 -17.27 30.54
N THR A 52 -8.71 -16.52 31.61
CA THR A 52 -8.23 -15.13 31.54
C THR A 52 -6.84 -15.08 30.90
N LYS A 53 -5.89 -15.93 31.32
CA LYS A 53 -4.56 -16.03 30.70
C LYS A 53 -4.64 -16.37 29.21
N LYS A 54 -5.48 -17.33 28.83
CA LYS A 54 -5.70 -17.70 27.42
C LYS A 54 -6.27 -16.52 26.64
N THR A 55 -7.29 -15.84 27.18
CA THR A 55 -7.92 -14.66 26.57
C THR A 55 -6.90 -13.52 26.41
N THR A 56 -6.13 -13.19 27.44
CA THR A 56 -5.07 -12.17 27.38
C THR A 56 -3.99 -12.53 26.37
N LYS A 57 -3.59 -13.80 26.27
CA LYS A 57 -2.62 -14.27 25.27
C LYS A 57 -3.16 -14.14 23.84
N VAL A 58 -4.42 -14.51 23.62
CA VAL A 58 -5.11 -14.35 22.33
C VAL A 58 -5.20 -12.86 21.96
N ASN A 59 -5.64 -12.01 22.88
CA ASN A 59 -5.73 -10.56 22.68
C ASN A 59 -4.37 -9.92 22.37
N LEU A 60 -3.28 -10.35 23.03
CA LEU A 60 -1.93 -9.84 22.75
C LEU A 60 -1.43 -10.28 21.36
N SER A 61 -1.73 -11.51 20.96
CA SER A 61 -1.41 -12.01 19.61
C SER A 61 -2.20 -11.26 18.53
N GLU A 62 -3.47 -11.00 18.78
CA GLU A 62 -4.34 -10.22 17.90
C GLU A 62 -3.84 -8.78 17.76
N LEU A 63 -3.49 -8.12 18.87
CA LEU A 63 -2.89 -6.79 18.87
C LEU A 63 -1.56 -6.75 18.10
N GLY A 64 -0.74 -7.79 18.24
CA GLY A 64 0.50 -7.95 17.46
C GLY A 64 0.24 -8.04 15.96
N ALA A 65 -0.77 -8.81 15.55
CA ALA A 65 -1.17 -8.93 14.15
C ALA A 65 -1.76 -7.61 13.60
N ILE A 66 -2.58 -6.91 14.37
CA ILE A 66 -3.12 -5.59 14.01
C ILE A 66 -2.00 -4.57 13.82
N ASN A 67 -1.06 -4.47 14.77
CA ASN A 67 0.09 -3.58 14.64
C ASN A 67 0.97 -3.91 13.42
N HIS A 68 1.15 -5.21 13.13
CA HIS A 68 1.85 -5.63 11.92
C HIS A 68 1.13 -5.16 10.65
N LYS A 69 -0.20 -5.32 10.61
CA LYS A 69 -1.05 -4.87 9.50
C LYS A 69 -0.99 -3.35 9.31
N LEU A 70 -1.11 -2.57 10.40
CA LEU A 70 -0.99 -1.11 10.38
C LEU A 70 0.35 -0.66 9.78
N ARG A 71 1.47 -1.26 10.22
CA ARG A 71 2.80 -0.97 9.69
C ARG A 71 2.93 -1.30 8.20
N LEU A 72 2.33 -2.41 7.75
CA LEU A 72 2.29 -2.74 6.32
C LEU A 72 1.50 -1.69 5.53
N GLN A 73 0.38 -1.23 6.08
CA GLN A 73 -0.47 -0.23 5.44
C GLN A 73 0.19 1.15 5.36
N GLU A 74 0.91 1.59 6.41
CA GLU A 74 1.78 2.77 6.38
C GLU A 74 2.87 2.65 5.30
N LYS A 75 3.45 1.45 5.13
CA LYS A 75 4.45 1.18 4.08
C LYS A 75 3.83 1.25 2.68
N VAL A 76 2.61 0.76 2.49
CA VAL A 76 1.85 0.89 1.24
C VAL A 76 1.62 2.37 0.91
N ILE A 77 1.13 3.17 1.86
CA ILE A 77 0.91 4.62 1.67
C ILE A 77 2.23 5.33 1.34
N THR A 78 3.33 4.96 2.00
CA THR A 78 4.66 5.53 1.74
C THR A 78 5.13 5.21 0.33
N ASN A 79 4.89 3.99 -0.17
CA ASN A 79 5.23 3.61 -1.54
C ASN A 79 4.36 4.37 -2.56
N ILE A 80 3.04 4.45 -2.34
CA ILE A 80 2.13 5.23 -3.18
C ILE A 80 2.58 6.70 -3.27
N ASN A 81 3.01 7.30 -2.17
CA ASN A 81 3.59 8.66 -2.16
C ASN A 81 4.84 8.79 -3.04
N LYS A 82 5.73 7.78 -3.03
CA LYS A 82 6.91 7.77 -3.91
C LYS A 82 6.49 7.67 -5.38
N ASP A 83 5.50 6.86 -5.69
CA ASP A 83 4.98 6.69 -7.05
C ASP A 83 4.35 8.01 -7.55
N ILE A 84 3.54 8.69 -6.73
CA ILE A 84 3.00 10.02 -7.04
C ILE A 84 4.13 11.03 -7.33
N ASN A 85 5.21 11.00 -6.55
CA ASN A 85 6.35 11.88 -6.76
C ASN A 85 7.10 11.56 -8.07
N LEU A 86 7.23 10.29 -8.44
CA LEU A 86 7.80 9.89 -9.72
C LEU A 86 6.92 10.33 -10.89
N LEU A 87 5.60 10.09 -10.81
CA LEU A 87 4.63 10.55 -11.79
C LEU A 87 4.66 12.08 -11.96
N ASN A 88 4.78 12.84 -10.86
CA ASN A 88 4.94 14.29 -10.92
C ASN A 88 6.18 14.71 -11.71
N LYS A 89 7.33 14.07 -11.46
CA LYS A 89 8.57 14.35 -12.20
C LYS A 89 8.40 14.05 -13.70
N ASN A 90 7.77 12.93 -14.03
CA ASN A 90 7.51 12.53 -15.42
C ASN A 90 6.54 13.49 -16.12
N ILE A 91 5.49 13.95 -15.43
CA ILE A 91 4.54 14.96 -15.94
C ILE A 91 5.28 16.27 -16.25
N VAL A 92 6.10 16.77 -15.32
CA VAL A 92 6.86 18.02 -15.52
C VAL A 92 7.83 17.90 -16.70
N LYS A 93 8.52 16.76 -16.81
CA LYS A 93 9.41 16.47 -17.95
C LYS A 93 8.62 16.48 -19.27
N SER A 94 7.50 15.76 -19.31
CA SER A 94 6.65 15.65 -20.51
C SER A 94 6.06 17.01 -20.91
N GLN A 95 5.62 17.83 -19.96
CA GLN A 95 5.16 19.20 -20.23
C GLN A 95 6.24 20.07 -20.86
N ARG A 96 7.49 19.94 -20.38
CA ARG A 96 8.63 20.66 -20.94
C ARG A 96 8.91 20.20 -22.38
N ASP A 97 8.85 18.91 -22.63
CA ASP A 97 9.08 18.34 -23.96
C ASP A 97 7.98 18.73 -24.95
N VAL A 98 6.71 18.71 -24.52
CA VAL A 98 5.57 19.23 -25.29
C VAL A 98 5.78 20.70 -25.65
N ARG A 99 6.18 21.55 -24.69
CA ARG A 99 6.46 22.97 -24.94
C ARG A 99 7.60 23.14 -25.96
N LYS A 100 8.70 22.42 -25.79
CA LYS A 100 9.85 22.47 -26.72
C LYS A 100 9.45 22.05 -28.14
N LEU A 101 8.73 20.94 -28.27
CA LEU A 101 8.27 20.44 -29.57
C LEU A 101 7.26 21.39 -30.23
N SER A 102 6.38 22.03 -29.45
CA SER A 102 5.46 23.05 -29.96
C SER A 102 6.23 24.25 -30.53
N LEU A 103 7.18 24.80 -29.77
CA LEU A 103 8.00 25.93 -30.23
C LEU A 103 8.83 25.58 -31.48
N LEU A 104 9.39 24.37 -31.51
CA LEU A 104 10.12 23.88 -32.68
C LEU A 104 9.18 23.76 -33.89
N LEU A 105 7.99 23.20 -33.71
CA LEU A 105 7.01 23.06 -34.78
C LEU A 105 6.57 24.42 -35.33
N ASP A 106 6.33 25.40 -34.46
CA ASP A 106 5.95 26.75 -34.86
C ASP A 106 7.06 27.42 -35.67
N THR A 107 8.31 27.27 -35.22
CA THR A 107 9.49 27.75 -35.96
C THR A 107 9.59 27.09 -37.34
N LEU A 108 9.48 25.76 -37.41
CA LEU A 108 9.55 25.02 -38.67
C LEU A 108 8.43 25.45 -39.64
N LYS A 109 7.21 25.63 -39.15
CA LYS A 109 6.08 26.11 -39.95
C LYS A 109 6.29 27.53 -40.45
N GLN A 110 6.84 28.42 -39.62
CA GLN A 110 7.11 29.80 -40.00
C GLN A 110 8.17 29.86 -41.11
N GLU A 111 9.28 29.12 -40.97
CA GLU A 111 10.34 29.08 -41.97
C GLU A 111 9.87 28.42 -43.28
N TYR A 112 9.07 27.35 -43.19
CA TYR A 112 8.47 26.74 -44.37
C TYR A 112 7.49 27.66 -45.08
N SER A 113 6.67 28.41 -44.34
CA SER A 113 5.75 29.42 -44.88
C SER A 113 6.51 30.50 -45.67
N LYS A 114 7.59 31.06 -45.11
CA LYS A 114 8.47 32.02 -45.81
C LYS A 114 9.01 31.42 -47.12
N SER A 115 9.48 30.17 -47.07
CA SER A 115 9.98 29.43 -48.23
C SER A 115 8.90 29.23 -49.31
N MET A 116 7.65 28.95 -48.90
CA MET A 116 6.53 28.83 -49.83
C MET A 116 6.15 30.14 -50.48
N VAL A 117 6.11 31.25 -49.72
CA VAL A 117 5.82 32.58 -50.28
C VAL A 117 6.86 32.96 -51.32
N TYR A 118 8.14 32.72 -51.04
CA TYR A 118 9.22 32.95 -52.01
C TYR A 118 9.05 32.08 -53.26
N SER A 119 8.85 30.76 -53.08
CA SER A 119 8.61 29.83 -54.20
C SER A 119 7.41 30.24 -55.06
N TYR A 120 6.33 30.72 -54.44
CA TYR A 120 5.13 31.17 -55.14
C TYR A 120 5.38 32.43 -55.98
N LYS A 121 6.15 33.39 -55.45
CA LYS A 121 6.52 34.62 -56.17
C LYS A 121 7.44 34.34 -57.37
N ASN A 122 8.23 33.27 -57.32
CA ASN A 122 9.22 32.91 -58.33
C ASN A 122 8.85 31.64 -59.13
N ARG A 123 7.55 31.32 -59.22
CA ARG A 123 7.06 30.05 -59.78
C ARG A 123 6.97 30.01 -61.31
N SER A 124 7.08 31.14 -62.00
CA SER A 124 6.89 31.17 -63.45
C SER A 124 7.96 30.34 -64.15
N ASN A 125 7.56 29.58 -65.18
CA ASN A 125 8.53 28.90 -66.05
C ASN A 125 9.49 29.90 -66.69
N SER A 126 9.03 31.13 -66.96
CA SER A 126 9.87 32.21 -67.46
C SER A 126 10.88 32.71 -66.43
N ASP A 127 10.53 32.77 -65.15
CA ASP A 127 11.46 33.17 -64.08
C ASP A 127 12.58 32.14 -63.89
N PHE A 128 12.21 30.86 -63.97
CA PHE A 128 13.16 29.75 -63.94
C PHE A 128 14.13 29.82 -65.12
N LEU A 129 13.61 29.95 -66.35
CA LEU A 129 14.43 30.03 -67.56
C LEU A 129 15.30 31.29 -67.55
N ASN A 130 14.77 32.46 -67.16
CA ASN A 130 15.54 33.69 -67.03
C ASN A 130 16.67 33.57 -66.00
N PHE A 131 16.45 32.88 -64.88
CA PHE A 131 17.50 32.64 -63.89
C PHE A 131 18.62 31.74 -64.45
N ILE A 132 18.31 30.74 -65.26
CA ILE A 132 19.32 29.88 -65.89
C ILE A 132 20.04 30.60 -67.06
N PHE A 133 19.30 31.31 -67.91
CA PHE A 133 19.85 31.98 -69.10
C PHE A 133 20.59 33.28 -68.81
N SER A 134 20.39 33.89 -67.64
CA SER A 134 21.22 35.02 -67.16
C SER A 134 22.57 34.57 -66.58
N ALA A 135 22.97 33.32 -66.81
CA ALA A 135 24.28 32.82 -66.41
C ALA A 135 25.40 33.44 -67.24
N SER A 136 26.53 33.74 -66.59
CA SER A 136 27.72 34.32 -67.23
C SER A 136 28.42 33.34 -68.18
N ASN A 137 28.26 32.04 -67.95
CA ASN A 137 28.80 30.95 -68.77
C ASN A 137 28.07 29.63 -68.44
N PHE A 138 28.38 28.57 -69.19
CA PHE A 138 27.79 27.25 -69.01
C PHE A 138 27.99 26.67 -67.60
N ASN A 139 29.17 26.83 -67.01
CA ASN A 139 29.44 26.33 -65.66
C ASN A 139 28.59 27.04 -64.58
N ASP A 140 28.37 28.35 -64.73
CA ASP A 140 27.45 29.12 -63.89
C ASP A 140 26.00 28.60 -64.03
N ALA A 141 25.54 28.33 -65.25
CA ALA A 141 24.21 27.75 -65.48
C ALA A 141 24.04 26.38 -64.80
N ILE A 142 25.05 25.50 -64.87
CA ILE A 142 25.03 24.19 -64.19
C ILE A 142 24.98 24.33 -62.67
N LYS A 143 25.71 25.30 -62.09
CA LYS A 143 25.64 25.60 -60.65
C LYS A 143 24.24 26.07 -60.24
N ARG A 144 23.63 26.96 -61.03
CA ARG A 144 22.26 27.45 -60.81
C ARG A 144 21.21 26.33 -60.87
N ILE A 145 21.32 25.40 -61.82
CA ILE A 145 20.46 24.20 -61.88
C ILE A 145 20.62 23.34 -60.62
N THR A 146 21.86 23.10 -60.21
CA THR A 146 22.17 22.31 -59.02
C THR A 146 21.60 22.97 -57.76
N TYR A 147 21.76 24.28 -57.62
CA TYR A 147 21.19 25.06 -56.52
C TYR A 147 19.66 24.90 -56.43
N LEU A 148 18.95 25.01 -57.57
CA LEU A 148 17.50 24.86 -57.59
C LEU A 148 17.04 23.43 -57.24
N ARG A 149 17.79 22.40 -57.63
CA ARG A 149 17.54 21.03 -57.19
C ARG A 149 17.70 20.91 -55.68
N SER A 150 18.81 21.40 -55.12
CA SER A 150 19.05 21.41 -53.67
C SER A 150 17.96 22.17 -52.91
N TYR A 151 17.48 23.29 -53.45
CA TYR A 151 16.38 24.06 -52.86
C TYR A 151 15.06 23.28 -52.81
N ARG A 152 14.70 22.55 -53.88
CA ARG A 152 13.51 21.67 -53.89
C ARG A 152 13.65 20.56 -52.85
N ASN A 153 14.79 19.86 -52.83
CA ASN A 153 15.06 18.80 -51.87
C ASN A 153 14.99 19.32 -50.42
N TYR A 154 15.54 20.51 -50.17
CA TYR A 154 15.48 21.15 -48.86
C TYR A 154 14.03 21.44 -48.42
N ARG A 155 13.17 21.91 -49.33
CA ARG A 155 11.75 22.14 -49.04
C ARG A 155 10.98 20.85 -48.75
N GLU A 156 11.28 19.78 -49.47
CA GLU A 156 10.72 18.46 -49.18
C GLU A 156 11.10 18.00 -47.78
N MET A 157 12.39 18.08 -47.42
CA MET A 157 12.87 17.77 -46.08
C MET A 157 12.24 18.66 -44.99
N GLN A 158 11.99 19.95 -45.27
CA GLN A 158 11.28 20.82 -44.33
C GLN A 158 9.86 20.31 -44.06
N GLY A 159 9.12 19.91 -45.10
CA GLY A 159 7.78 19.33 -44.98
C GLY A 159 7.79 18.03 -44.15
N ASP A 160 8.74 17.15 -44.43
CA ASP A 160 8.92 15.90 -43.68
C ASP A 160 9.24 16.17 -42.21
N ASN A 161 10.11 17.13 -41.92
CA ASN A 161 10.46 17.50 -40.56
C ASN A 161 9.25 18.06 -39.81
N ILE A 162 8.42 18.89 -40.44
CA ILE A 162 7.17 19.38 -39.85
C ILE A 162 6.25 18.20 -39.50
N SER A 163 6.03 17.28 -40.44
CA SER A 163 5.17 16.10 -40.24
C SER A 163 5.68 15.20 -39.11
N ARG A 164 6.99 14.93 -39.07
CA ARG A 164 7.64 14.17 -38.00
C ARG A 164 7.49 14.87 -36.65
N THR A 165 7.76 16.17 -36.56
CA THR A 165 7.60 16.94 -35.32
C THR A 165 6.15 16.98 -34.85
N GLN A 166 5.16 17.09 -35.75
CA GLN A 166 3.74 16.99 -35.42
C GLN A 166 3.40 15.64 -34.80
N THR A 167 3.89 14.55 -35.41
CA THR A 167 3.66 13.19 -34.92
C THR A 167 4.27 12.99 -33.53
N LEU A 168 5.52 13.43 -33.34
CA LEU A 168 6.19 13.39 -32.04
C LEU A 168 5.45 14.22 -30.98
N LEU A 169 5.02 15.44 -31.31
CA LEU A 169 4.26 16.30 -30.41
C LEU A 169 2.95 15.64 -29.99
N LYS A 170 2.21 15.06 -30.93
CA LYS A 170 0.96 14.33 -30.64
C LYS A 170 1.21 13.15 -29.70
N GLY A 171 2.25 12.36 -29.95
CA GLY A 171 2.65 11.26 -29.07
C GLY A 171 2.95 11.73 -27.64
N ARG A 172 3.71 12.82 -27.48
CA ARG A 172 4.04 13.38 -26.16
C ARG A 172 2.84 13.99 -25.45
N ILE A 173 1.88 14.56 -26.16
CA ILE A 173 0.62 15.05 -25.57
C ILE A 173 -0.20 13.87 -25.04
N ASN A 174 -0.30 12.78 -25.79
CA ASN A 174 -1.01 11.57 -25.36
C ASN A 174 -0.37 10.96 -24.10
N GLU A 175 0.95 10.75 -24.11
CA GLU A 175 1.70 10.24 -22.96
C GLU A 175 1.55 11.14 -21.71
N LEU A 176 1.54 12.47 -21.91
CA LEU A 176 1.25 13.41 -20.82
C LEU A 176 -0.17 13.25 -20.27
N GLY A 177 -1.15 12.97 -21.14
CA GLY A 177 -2.52 12.67 -20.75
C GLY A 177 -2.63 11.39 -19.91
N GLU A 178 -2.01 10.30 -20.39
CA GLU A 178 -1.96 9.01 -19.71
C GLU A 178 -1.32 9.13 -18.32
N ASN A 179 -0.15 9.79 -18.23
CA ASN A 179 0.53 10.02 -16.95
C ASN A 179 -0.33 10.81 -15.94
N LYS A 180 -1.13 11.77 -16.42
CA LYS A 180 -2.06 12.53 -15.56
C LYS A 180 -3.22 11.67 -15.08
N GLN A 181 -3.76 10.82 -15.95
CA GLN A 181 -4.84 9.89 -15.60
C GLN A 181 -4.35 8.86 -14.58
N GLU A 182 -3.18 8.24 -14.82
CA GLU A 182 -2.56 7.31 -13.89
C GLU A 182 -2.36 7.95 -12.52
N LYS A 183 -1.82 9.18 -12.47
CA LYS A 183 -1.69 9.92 -11.21
C LYS A 183 -3.03 10.12 -10.49
N SER A 184 -4.11 10.40 -11.22
CA SER A 184 -5.44 10.54 -10.62
C SER A 184 -5.91 9.25 -9.97
N VAL A 185 -5.71 8.10 -10.63
CA VAL A 185 -6.05 6.78 -10.09
C VAL A 185 -5.21 6.46 -8.85
N VAL A 186 -3.91 6.75 -8.89
CA VAL A 186 -3.01 6.51 -7.75
C VAL A 186 -3.39 7.37 -6.54
N LEU A 187 -3.82 8.63 -6.75
CA LEU A 187 -4.33 9.50 -5.69
C LEU A 187 -5.63 8.97 -5.06
N GLU A 188 -6.52 8.40 -5.87
CA GLU A 188 -7.75 7.79 -5.35
C GLU A 188 -7.42 6.56 -4.47
N THR A 189 -6.51 5.70 -4.94
CA THR A 189 -6.01 4.57 -4.16
C THR A 189 -5.36 5.03 -2.86
N GLN A 190 -4.54 6.08 -2.90
CA GLN A 190 -3.95 6.67 -1.71
C GLN A 190 -5.01 7.08 -0.68
N SER A 191 -6.06 7.78 -1.12
CA SER A 191 -7.13 8.25 -0.24
C SER A 191 -7.86 7.07 0.42
N LYS A 192 -8.13 5.99 -0.32
CA LYS A 192 -8.72 4.77 0.21
C LYS A 192 -7.83 4.14 1.29
N GLU A 193 -6.53 4.00 1.03
CA GLU A 193 -5.59 3.43 2.01
C GLU A 193 -5.46 4.27 3.27
N VAL A 194 -5.45 5.60 3.15
CA VAL A 194 -5.43 6.52 4.30
C VAL A 194 -6.69 6.39 5.15
N ASN A 195 -7.88 6.30 4.52
CA ASN A 195 -9.14 6.11 5.25
C ASN A 195 -9.17 4.78 6.00
N VAL A 196 -8.74 3.69 5.34
CA VAL A 196 -8.66 2.37 5.99
C VAL A 196 -7.68 2.38 7.16
N LEU A 197 -6.55 3.08 7.04
CA LEU A 197 -5.59 3.24 8.14
C LEU A 197 -6.22 3.99 9.32
N ALA A 198 -6.93 5.10 9.06
CA ALA A 198 -7.63 5.87 10.09
C ALA A 198 -8.69 5.03 10.83
N ASP A 199 -9.47 4.25 10.08
CA ASP A 199 -10.48 3.35 10.64
C ASP A 199 -9.86 2.24 11.52
N GLN A 200 -8.64 1.79 11.23
CA GLN A 200 -7.96 0.76 12.01
C GLN A 200 -7.25 1.29 13.26
N HIS A 201 -6.82 2.56 13.27
CA HIS A 201 -6.25 3.19 14.46
C HIS A 201 -7.29 3.34 15.59
N HIS A 202 -8.54 3.65 15.26
CA HIS A 202 -9.61 3.88 16.22
C HIS A 202 -9.91 2.66 17.14
N PRO A 203 -10.09 1.41 16.64
CA PRO A 203 -10.26 0.22 17.47
C PRO A 203 -8.97 -0.24 18.15
N THR A 204 -7.79 0.02 17.56
CA THR A 204 -6.50 -0.32 18.18
C THR A 204 -6.30 0.44 19.49
N LEU A 205 -6.70 1.72 19.55
CA LEU A 205 -6.68 2.52 20.78
C LEU A 205 -7.66 2.02 21.85
N LEU A 206 -8.79 1.42 21.44
CA LEU A 206 -9.78 0.82 22.35
C LEU A 206 -9.37 -0.56 22.87
N GLN A 207 -8.58 -1.31 22.10
CA GLN A 207 -8.06 -2.63 22.46
C GLN A 207 -6.78 -2.58 23.31
N MET A 208 -6.15 -1.40 23.47
CA MET A 208 -5.09 -1.23 24.46
C MET A 208 -5.69 -1.49 25.85
N PRO A 209 -5.24 -2.53 26.58
CA PRO A 209 -5.71 -2.72 27.94
C PRO A 209 -5.30 -1.51 28.77
N VAL A 210 -6.17 -1.09 29.68
CA VAL A 210 -5.91 -0.07 30.71
C VAL A 210 -4.82 -0.61 31.66
N LEU A 211 -3.59 -0.76 31.19
CA LEU A 211 -2.43 -1.18 31.98
C LEU A 211 -1.85 -0.03 32.81
N ARG A 212 -2.65 1.01 33.10
CA ARG A 212 -2.25 2.15 33.94
C ARG A 212 -3.06 2.29 35.23
N LYS A 213 -3.88 1.30 35.61
CA LYS A 213 -4.70 1.37 36.85
C LYS A 213 -4.59 0.16 37.79
N THR A 214 -3.54 -0.64 37.70
CA THR A 214 -3.24 -1.69 38.70
C THR A 214 -1.87 -1.55 39.34
N GLU A 215 -1.45 -0.31 39.64
CA GLU A 215 -0.75 -0.06 40.91
C GLU A 215 -1.84 0.08 41.98
N VAL A 216 -2.50 -1.03 42.31
CA VAL A 216 -3.32 -1.10 43.50
C VAL A 216 -2.33 -1.25 44.65
N VAL A 217 -2.04 -0.11 45.27
CA VAL A 217 -1.91 0.06 46.73
C VAL A 217 -2.18 -1.26 47.46
N TYR A 218 -1.16 -1.85 48.08
CA TYR A 218 -1.39 -2.77 49.20
C TYR A 218 -1.71 -1.90 50.42
N PRO A 219 -2.93 -1.94 50.98
CA PRO A 219 -3.15 -1.46 52.33
C PRO A 219 -2.94 -2.63 53.29
N GLY A 220 -1.84 -2.58 54.06
CA GLY A 220 -1.68 -3.31 55.31
C GLY A 220 -1.52 -4.82 55.24
N LEU A 221 -0.29 -5.29 55.45
CA LEU A 221 0.12 -6.16 56.56
C LEU A 221 1.63 -5.99 56.76
#